data_AF-A0A1Q7M5B5-F1
#
_entry.id   AF-A0A1Q7M5B5-F1
#
_cell.length_a   1.000
_cell.length_b   1.000
_cell.length_c   1.000
_cell.angle_alpha   90.00
_cell.angle_beta   90.00
_cell.angle_gamma   90.00
#
_symmetry.space_group_name_H-M   'P 1'
#
loop_
_entity.id
_entity.type
_entity.pdbx_description
1 polymer ?
#
loop_
_entity_poly.entity_id
_entity_poly.type
_entity_poly.pdbx_seq_one_letter_code
_entity_poly.pdbx_strand_id
1 'polypeptide(L)'
;MLQRREELTPAQANAVNRILRSAARIDALAGLLIDFTYARLGKGIPARASAMDARAIVERAIDELRETNPGREIRLESNAAALSGSWDPGRVSQLLSNLVSNALQYGARDAPVTVSLSRDAAGALEVRVHNQGPAIAAGLRQHLFEPHRRGEGAESAHPRGLGLGLFIVREIARAHGGSVEVRSDAQGTTFAVNLPDARPPPVSGDVDRQRETVATGLPAV
;
A
#
# COMPACT_ATOMS: atom_id res chain seq x y z
N MET A 1 -35.17 -28.80 -23.11
CA MET A 1 -34.18 -29.48 -22.26
C MET A 1 -33.46 -28.43 -21.43
N LEU A 2 -33.96 -28.16 -20.21
CA LEU A 2 -33.35 -27.21 -19.28
C LEU A 2 -32.02 -27.77 -18.75
N GLN A 3 -30.99 -26.91 -18.75
CA GLN A 3 -29.68 -27.17 -18.17
C GLN A 3 -29.81 -27.49 -16.68
N ARG A 4 -29.56 -28.74 -16.29
CA ARG A 4 -29.21 -29.09 -14.90
C ARG A 4 -27.84 -28.46 -14.60
N ARG A 5 -27.83 -27.31 -13.93
CA ARG A 5 -26.71 -26.96 -13.05
C ARG A 5 -26.77 -27.94 -11.89
N GLU A 6 -25.89 -28.94 -11.87
CA GLU A 6 -25.68 -29.73 -10.67
C GLU A 6 -25.10 -28.80 -9.60
N GLU A 7 -25.89 -28.51 -8.57
CA GLU A 7 -25.44 -27.74 -7.42
C GLU A 7 -24.36 -28.54 -6.70
N LEU A 8 -23.19 -27.90 -6.47
CA LEU A 8 -22.10 -28.51 -5.73
C LEU A 8 -22.58 -28.91 -4.34
N THR A 9 -22.24 -30.13 -3.91
CA THR A 9 -22.47 -30.50 -2.50
C THR A 9 -21.66 -29.57 -1.58
N PRO A 10 -22.10 -29.34 -0.32
CA PRO A 10 -21.35 -28.51 0.63
C PRO A 10 -19.88 -28.94 0.81
N ALA A 11 -19.61 -30.26 0.74
CA ALA A 11 -18.24 -30.79 0.81
C ALA A 11 -17.41 -30.42 -0.43
N GLN A 12 -17.98 -30.50 -1.64
CA GLN A 12 -17.31 -30.09 -2.87
C GLN A 12 -17.09 -28.58 -2.92
N ALA A 13 -18.08 -27.78 -2.52
CA ALA A 13 -17.94 -26.33 -2.41
C ALA A 13 -16.81 -25.95 -1.43
N ASN A 14 -16.72 -26.62 -0.29
CA ASN A 14 -15.62 -26.42 0.67
C ASN A 14 -14.25 -26.82 0.11
N ALA A 15 -14.17 -27.92 -0.65
CA ALA A 15 -12.93 -28.36 -1.30
C ALA A 15 -12.47 -27.35 -2.38
N VAL A 16 -13.39 -26.90 -3.24
CA VAL A 16 -13.13 -25.87 -4.26
C VAL A 16 -12.65 -24.57 -3.60
N ASN A 17 -13.35 -24.11 -2.56
CA ASN A 17 -12.94 -22.92 -1.81
C ASN A 17 -11.55 -23.05 -1.17
N ARG A 18 -11.17 -24.24 -0.70
CA ARG A 18 -9.80 -24.49 -0.22
C ARG A 18 -8.77 -24.42 -1.34
N ILE A 19 -9.06 -25.00 -2.50
CA ILE A 19 -8.18 -24.98 -3.67
C ILE A 19 -7.97 -23.55 -4.15
N LEU A 20 -9.05 -22.78 -4.33
CA LEU A 20 -8.98 -21.39 -4.78
C LEU A 20 -8.15 -20.53 -3.81
N ARG A 21 -8.35 -20.67 -2.50
CA ARG A 21 -7.51 -19.98 -1.50
C ARG A 21 -6.04 -20.39 -1.56
N SER A 22 -5.76 -21.66 -1.86
CA SER A 22 -4.39 -22.15 -2.01
C SER A 22 -3.73 -21.62 -3.29
N ALA A 23 -4.47 -21.58 -4.40
CA ALA A 23 -3.99 -21.04 -5.68
C ALA A 23 -3.69 -19.54 -5.56
N ALA A 24 -4.60 -18.75 -4.97
CA ALA A 24 -4.38 -17.33 -4.70
C ALA A 24 -3.15 -17.09 -3.82
N ARG A 25 -2.91 -17.97 -2.84
CA ARG A 25 -1.70 -17.91 -2.01
C ARG A 25 -0.43 -18.19 -2.82
N ILE A 26 -0.44 -19.20 -3.69
CA ILE A 26 0.71 -19.53 -4.54
C ILE A 26 1.01 -18.38 -5.49
N ASP A 27 -0.02 -17.79 -6.10
CA ASP A 27 0.10 -16.62 -6.98
C ASP A 27 0.75 -15.43 -6.26
N ALA A 28 0.27 -15.10 -5.05
CA ALA A 28 0.87 -14.05 -4.22
C ALA A 28 2.36 -14.35 -3.88
N LEU A 29 2.70 -15.61 -3.57
CA LEU A 29 4.08 -16.00 -3.29
C LEU A 29 4.97 -15.91 -4.54
N ALA A 30 4.45 -16.28 -5.71
CA ALA A 30 5.16 -16.16 -6.98
C ALA A 30 5.42 -14.69 -7.33
N GLY A 31 4.43 -13.82 -7.16
CA GLY A 31 4.58 -12.37 -7.33
C GLY A 31 5.67 -11.79 -6.42
N LEU A 32 5.65 -12.15 -5.12
CA LEU A 32 6.69 -11.73 -4.17
C LEU A 32 8.10 -12.19 -4.59
N LEU A 33 8.23 -13.40 -5.13
CA LEU A 33 9.51 -13.93 -5.59
C LEU A 33 10.00 -13.20 -6.86
N ILE A 34 9.09 -12.91 -7.79
CA ILE A 34 9.41 -12.14 -9.00
C ILE A 34 9.88 -10.74 -8.61
N ASP A 35 9.16 -10.04 -7.74
CA ASP A 35 9.57 -8.71 -7.29
C ASP A 35 10.90 -8.73 -6.54
N PHE A 36 11.15 -9.76 -5.71
CA PHE A 36 12.43 -9.96 -5.03
C PHE A 36 13.58 -10.16 -6.03
N THR A 37 13.37 -10.95 -7.09
CA THR A 37 14.40 -11.16 -8.11
C THR A 37 14.70 -9.87 -8.88
N TYR A 38 13.68 -9.08 -9.24
CA TYR A 38 13.87 -7.76 -9.86
C TYR A 38 14.68 -6.81 -8.97
N ALA A 39 14.32 -6.71 -7.68
CA ALA A 39 15.02 -5.87 -6.72
C ALA A 39 16.49 -6.30 -6.55
N ARG A 40 16.75 -7.61 -6.42
CA ARG A 40 18.10 -8.16 -6.22
C ARG A 40 19.01 -8.00 -7.45
N LEU A 41 18.45 -8.00 -8.65
CA LEU A 41 19.18 -7.75 -9.90
C LEU A 41 19.54 -6.26 -10.10
N GLY A 42 19.29 -5.40 -9.12
CA GLY A 42 19.65 -3.98 -9.13
C GLY A 42 18.75 -3.10 -10.00
N LYS A 43 17.68 -3.67 -10.58
CA LYS A 43 16.73 -2.94 -11.43
C LYS A 43 15.61 -2.27 -10.63
N GLY A 44 15.52 -2.57 -9.33
CA GLY A 44 14.37 -2.20 -8.51
C GLY A 44 13.10 -2.91 -8.95
N ILE A 45 12.02 -2.70 -8.23
CA ILE A 45 10.69 -3.18 -8.63
C ILE A 45 10.16 -2.23 -9.72
N PRO A 46 9.69 -2.72 -10.88
CA PRO A 46 9.11 -1.85 -11.90
C PRO A 46 7.81 -1.22 -11.39
N ALA A 47 7.73 0.11 -11.48
CA ALA A 47 6.55 0.90 -11.19
C ALA A 47 6.21 1.78 -12.40
N ARG A 48 4.93 1.81 -12.78
CA ARG A 48 4.42 2.65 -13.87
C ARG A 48 3.43 3.65 -13.27
N ALA A 49 3.92 4.86 -13.02
CA ALA A 49 3.11 5.93 -12.50
C ALA A 49 2.00 6.31 -13.50
N SER A 50 0.78 6.44 -13.00
CA SER A 50 -0.40 6.84 -13.76
C SER A 50 -1.31 7.68 -12.88
N ALA A 51 -2.14 8.54 -13.49
CA ALA A 51 -3.09 9.34 -12.74
C ALA A 51 -4.09 8.44 -12.00
N MET A 52 -4.18 8.59 -10.68
CA MET A 52 -5.06 7.81 -9.83
C MET A 52 -5.56 8.63 -8.64
N ASP A 53 -6.70 8.21 -8.08
CA ASP A 53 -7.13 8.62 -6.75
C ASP A 53 -6.65 7.60 -5.73
N ALA A 54 -5.71 7.99 -4.87
CA ALA A 54 -5.16 7.10 -3.86
C ALA A 54 -6.20 6.65 -2.84
N ARG A 55 -7.20 7.48 -2.52
CA ARG A 55 -8.29 7.09 -1.62
C ARG A 55 -9.06 5.90 -2.19
N ALA A 56 -9.53 6.01 -3.43
CA ALA A 56 -10.29 4.96 -4.09
C ALA A 56 -9.51 3.65 -4.31
N ILE A 57 -8.18 3.72 -4.42
CA ILE A 57 -7.33 2.52 -4.51
C ILE A 57 -7.19 1.85 -3.15
N VAL A 58 -6.93 2.65 -2.10
CA VAL A 58 -6.77 2.13 -0.73
C VAL A 58 -8.09 1.59 -0.18
N GLU A 59 -9.21 2.24 -0.45
CA GLU A 59 -10.55 1.76 -0.05
C GLU A 59 -10.83 0.37 -0.61
N ARG A 60 -10.63 0.19 -1.93
CA ARG A 60 -10.81 -1.13 -2.57
C ARG A 60 -9.92 -2.20 -1.96
N ALA A 61 -8.64 -1.90 -1.75
CA ALA A 61 -7.71 -2.85 -1.16
C ALA A 61 -8.06 -3.17 0.31
N ILE A 62 -8.56 -2.21 1.09
CA ILE A 62 -9.06 -2.45 2.45
C ILE A 62 -10.29 -3.35 2.43
N ASP A 63 -11.22 -3.16 1.49
CA ASP A 63 -12.42 -3.98 1.38
C ASP A 63 -12.06 -5.44 1.06
N GLU A 64 -11.13 -5.70 0.13
CA GLU A 64 -10.60 -7.04 -0.13
C GLU A 64 -9.94 -7.67 1.11
N LEU A 65 -9.22 -6.87 1.90
CA LEU A 65 -8.59 -7.33 3.15
C LEU A 65 -9.62 -7.64 4.24
N ARG A 66 -10.72 -6.89 4.32
CA ARG A 66 -11.85 -7.16 5.23
C ARG A 66 -12.55 -8.47 4.87
N GLU A 67 -12.80 -8.71 3.59
CA GLU A 67 -13.42 -9.95 3.10
C GLU A 67 -12.58 -11.19 3.45
N THR A 68 -11.26 -11.08 3.36
CA THR A 68 -10.35 -12.20 3.62
C THR A 68 -10.02 -12.41 5.10
N ASN A 69 -10.37 -11.46 5.98
CA ASN A 69 -10.08 -11.51 7.41
C ASN A 69 -11.34 -11.25 8.26
N PRO A 70 -12.39 -12.08 8.14
CA PRO A 70 -13.61 -11.93 8.93
C PRO A 70 -13.28 -12.04 10.43
N GLY A 71 -13.66 -11.03 11.21
CA GLY A 71 -13.36 -10.94 12.64
C GLY A 71 -12.12 -10.11 12.99
N ARG A 72 -11.50 -9.45 12.03
CA ARG A 72 -10.47 -8.41 12.27
C ARG A 72 -11.00 -7.05 11.87
N GLU A 73 -10.86 -6.07 12.75
CA GLU A 73 -11.28 -4.71 12.48
C GLU A 73 -10.18 -3.96 11.72
N ILE A 74 -10.52 -3.40 10.55
CA ILE A 74 -9.63 -2.57 9.73
C ILE A 74 -10.34 -1.24 9.49
N ARG A 75 -9.73 -0.15 9.98
CA ARG A 75 -10.27 1.22 9.87
C ARG A 75 -9.50 2.02 8.84
N LEU A 76 -10.22 2.80 8.04
CA LEU A 76 -9.63 3.79 7.14
C LEU A 76 -9.93 5.19 7.68
N GLU A 77 -8.88 5.96 7.88
CA GLU A 77 -8.93 7.37 8.26
C GLU A 77 -8.32 8.19 7.13
N SER A 78 -9.02 9.24 6.68
CA SER A 78 -8.48 10.08 5.62
C SER A 78 -9.00 11.50 5.74
N ASN A 79 -8.09 12.38 6.18
CA ASN A 79 -8.40 13.78 6.47
C ASN A 79 -8.15 14.71 5.27
N ALA A 80 -7.68 14.17 4.14
CA ALA A 80 -7.37 14.95 2.94
C ALA A 80 -8.56 15.03 1.99
N ALA A 81 -8.91 16.25 1.57
CA ALA A 81 -10.01 16.51 0.63
C ALA A 81 -9.76 15.91 -0.77
N ALA A 82 -8.50 15.85 -1.22
CA ALA A 82 -8.13 15.25 -2.50
C ALA A 82 -6.77 14.53 -2.43
N LEU A 83 -6.77 13.25 -2.78
CA LEU A 83 -5.58 12.39 -2.84
C LEU A 83 -5.28 11.91 -4.28
N SER A 84 -5.66 12.72 -5.27
CA SER A 84 -5.39 12.45 -6.68
C SER A 84 -3.95 12.82 -7.04
N GLY A 85 -3.21 11.92 -7.69
CA GLY A 85 -1.82 12.13 -8.11
C GLY A 85 -1.35 11.06 -9.07
N SER A 86 -0.04 11.03 -9.36
CA SER A 86 0.55 10.05 -10.27
C SER A 86 1.42 9.05 -9.51
N TRP A 87 0.91 7.83 -9.38
CA TRP A 87 1.57 6.67 -8.76
C TRP A 87 1.17 5.39 -9.50
N ASP A 88 1.84 4.26 -9.24
CA ASP A 88 1.41 2.97 -9.76
C ASP A 88 0.31 2.38 -8.86
N PRO A 89 -0.94 2.23 -9.35
CA PRO A 89 -2.06 1.78 -8.52
C PRO A 89 -1.88 0.35 -8.00
N GLY A 90 -1.29 -0.52 -8.83
CA GLY A 90 -1.04 -1.91 -8.47
C GLY A 90 0.01 -2.02 -7.36
N ARG A 91 1.08 -1.22 -7.46
CA ARG A 91 2.12 -1.18 -6.43
C ARG A 91 1.64 -0.53 -5.13
N VAL A 92 0.82 0.51 -5.18
CA VAL A 92 0.21 1.10 -3.99
C VAL A 92 -0.71 0.10 -3.28
N SER A 93 -1.54 -0.64 -4.03
CA SER A 93 -2.36 -1.72 -3.47
C SER A 93 -1.50 -2.81 -2.81
N GLN A 94 -0.47 -3.29 -3.51
CA GLN A 94 0.45 -4.30 -3.00
C GLN A 94 1.19 -3.84 -1.72
N LEU A 95 1.64 -2.58 -1.69
CA LEU A 95 2.26 -1.98 -0.53
C LEU A 95 1.31 -2.01 0.67
N LEU A 96 0.06 -1.60 0.47
CA LEU A 96 -0.95 -1.61 1.52
C LEU A 96 -1.24 -3.03 2.00
N SER A 97 -1.46 -3.98 1.10
CA SER A 97 -1.72 -5.39 1.46
C SER A 97 -0.58 -5.98 2.28
N ASN A 98 0.69 -5.66 1.96
CA ASN A 98 1.85 -6.10 2.72
C ASN A 98 1.89 -5.50 4.13
N LEU A 99 1.63 -4.19 4.26
CA LEU A 99 1.60 -3.51 5.56
C LEU A 99 0.45 -4.00 6.44
N VAL A 100 -0.77 -4.07 5.90
CA VAL A 100 -1.95 -4.52 6.65
C VAL A 100 -1.83 -6.00 7.01
N SER A 101 -1.33 -6.85 6.12
CA SER A 101 -1.09 -8.26 6.46
C SER A 101 -0.06 -8.41 7.59
N ASN A 102 0.98 -7.57 7.61
CA ASN A 102 1.95 -7.53 8.71
C ASN A 102 1.27 -7.11 10.03
N ALA A 103 0.52 -6.01 10.00
CA ALA A 103 -0.25 -5.51 11.13
C ALA A 103 -1.25 -6.55 11.67
N LEU A 104 -1.94 -7.29 10.80
CA LEU A 104 -2.85 -8.36 11.18
C LEU A 104 -2.10 -9.56 11.78
N GLN A 105 -0.90 -9.87 11.30
CA GLN A 105 -0.11 -11.01 11.78
C GLN A 105 0.52 -10.77 13.15
N TYR A 106 1.04 -9.56 13.40
CA TYR A 106 1.81 -9.23 14.61
C TYR A 106 1.08 -8.32 15.59
N GLY A 107 -0.05 -7.74 15.18
CA GLY A 107 -0.87 -6.91 16.04
C GLY A 107 -1.80 -7.68 16.97
N ALA A 108 -2.26 -6.99 18.01
CA ALA A 108 -3.29 -7.47 18.91
C ALA A 108 -4.56 -7.84 18.13
N ARG A 109 -5.20 -8.96 18.51
CA ARG A 109 -6.35 -9.51 17.78
C ARG A 109 -7.64 -8.74 18.03
N ASP A 110 -7.76 -8.18 19.21
CA ASP A 110 -8.87 -7.40 19.77
C ASP A 110 -8.75 -5.89 19.50
N ALA A 111 -7.67 -5.46 18.82
CA ALA A 111 -7.45 -4.07 18.42
C ALA A 111 -7.60 -3.89 16.90
N PRO A 112 -8.07 -2.72 16.45
CA PRO A 112 -8.15 -2.40 15.04
C PRO A 112 -6.77 -2.20 14.42
N VAL A 113 -6.66 -2.51 13.12
CA VAL A 113 -5.59 -1.99 12.26
C VAL A 113 -6.10 -0.70 11.63
N THR A 114 -5.41 0.41 11.87
CA THR A 114 -5.79 1.72 11.32
C THR A 114 -4.90 2.07 10.15
N VAL A 115 -5.52 2.34 9.00
CA VAL A 115 -4.88 2.88 7.81
C VAL A 115 -5.21 4.36 7.72
N SER A 116 -4.21 5.22 7.72
CA SER A 116 -4.40 6.68 7.57
C SER A 116 -3.79 7.16 6.26
N LEU A 117 -4.53 8.01 5.54
CA LEU A 117 -4.06 8.67 4.32
C LEU A 117 -4.02 10.19 4.48
N SER A 118 -2.86 10.77 4.14
CA SER A 118 -2.59 12.20 4.19
C SER A 118 -1.73 12.64 3.01
N ARG A 119 -1.56 13.96 2.86
CA ARG A 119 -0.41 14.52 2.17
C ARG A 119 0.55 15.09 3.21
N ASP A 120 1.85 14.93 2.97
CA ASP A 120 2.86 15.65 3.74
C ASP A 120 2.97 17.12 3.28
N ALA A 121 3.85 17.88 3.93
CA ALA A 121 4.08 19.28 3.60
C ALA A 121 4.68 19.49 2.20
N ALA A 122 5.34 18.48 1.63
CA ALA A 122 5.90 18.51 0.28
C ALA A 122 4.90 18.06 -0.80
N GLY A 123 3.69 17.66 -0.39
CA GLY A 123 2.63 17.17 -1.27
C GLY A 123 2.76 15.68 -1.63
N ALA A 124 3.69 14.94 -1.03
CA ALA A 124 3.79 13.50 -1.20
C ALA A 124 2.58 12.80 -0.56
N LEU A 125 2.15 11.67 -1.12
CA LEU A 125 1.16 10.81 -0.50
C LEU A 125 1.79 10.11 0.70
N GLU A 126 1.20 10.29 1.87
CA GLU A 126 1.58 9.59 3.09
C GLU A 126 0.55 8.49 3.39
N VAL A 127 1.02 7.25 3.48
CA VAL A 127 0.24 6.09 3.89
C VAL A 127 0.78 5.59 5.22
N ARG A 128 -0.04 5.65 6.27
CA ARG A 128 0.31 5.11 7.59
C ARG A 128 -0.52 3.89 7.90
N VAL A 129 0.11 2.82 8.39
CA VAL A 129 -0.58 1.63 8.91
C VAL A 129 -0.15 1.44 10.35
N HIS A 130 -1.11 1.54 11.27
CA HIS A 130 -0.92 1.39 12.70
C HIS A 130 -1.62 0.14 13.23
N ASN A 131 -0.96 -0.58 14.12
CA ASN A 131 -1.54 -1.66 14.90
C ASN A 131 -1.04 -1.63 16.34
N GLN A 132 -1.91 -1.97 17.28
CA GLN A 132 -1.51 -2.25 18.65
C GLN A 132 -0.83 -3.62 18.71
N GLY A 133 0.07 -3.84 19.66
CA GLY A 133 0.84 -5.08 19.79
C GLY A 133 2.14 -4.88 20.56
N PRO A 134 2.91 -5.95 20.79
CA PRO A 134 4.19 -5.84 21.48
C PRO A 134 5.15 -4.93 20.69
N ALA A 135 5.84 -4.05 21.40
CA ALA A 135 6.81 -3.15 20.80
C ALA A 135 7.94 -3.94 20.13
N ILE A 136 8.34 -3.49 18.95
CA ILE A 136 9.48 -4.07 18.22
C ILE A 136 10.77 -3.64 18.91
N ALA A 137 11.56 -4.63 19.32
CA ALA A 137 12.88 -4.44 19.90
C ALA A 137 13.76 -3.52 19.03
N ALA A 138 14.44 -2.55 19.64
CA ALA A 138 15.19 -1.51 18.92
C ALA A 138 16.23 -2.10 17.94
N GLY A 139 16.93 -3.17 18.33
CA GLY A 139 17.90 -3.87 17.47
C GLY A 139 17.29 -4.52 16.23
N LEU A 140 16.00 -4.88 16.26
CA LEU A 140 15.32 -5.49 15.12
C LEU A 140 14.88 -4.46 14.07
N ARG A 141 14.63 -3.20 14.49
CA ARG A 141 14.07 -2.14 13.62
C ARG A 141 14.92 -1.87 12.38
N GLN A 142 16.24 -1.88 12.52
CA GLN A 142 17.18 -1.64 11.42
C GLN A 142 17.15 -2.76 10.37
N HIS A 143 16.72 -3.97 10.76
CA HIS A 143 16.71 -5.16 9.92
C HIS A 143 15.31 -5.58 9.46
N LEU A 144 14.24 -4.88 9.88
CA LEU A 144 12.85 -5.23 9.52
C LEU A 144 12.59 -5.28 8.01
N PHE A 145 13.32 -4.46 7.26
CA PHE A 145 13.20 -4.36 5.81
C PHE A 145 14.21 -5.25 5.07
N GLU A 146 15.06 -6.00 5.77
CA GLU A 146 15.95 -6.98 5.13
C GLU A 146 15.16 -8.23 4.71
N PRO A 147 15.46 -8.82 3.54
CA PRO A 147 14.77 -10.01 3.08
C PRO A 147 15.10 -11.21 3.99
N HIS A 148 14.11 -12.07 4.24
CA HIS A 148 14.23 -13.33 5.00
C HIS A 148 14.50 -13.21 6.51
N ARG A 149 14.51 -12.01 7.10
CA ARG A 149 14.61 -11.85 8.56
C ARG A 149 13.24 -12.10 9.20
N ARG A 150 13.14 -13.17 9.99
CA ARG A 150 12.10 -13.34 11.02
C ARG A 150 12.70 -12.88 12.34
N GLY A 151 11.93 -12.20 13.19
CA GLY A 151 12.41 -11.83 14.53
C GLY A 151 12.86 -13.08 15.28
N GLU A 152 14.11 -13.10 15.73
CA GLU A 152 14.63 -14.14 16.62
C GLU A 152 13.74 -14.17 17.87
N GLY A 153 12.99 -15.26 18.05
CA GLY A 153 11.96 -15.39 19.10
C GLY A 153 10.55 -15.72 18.60
N ALA A 154 10.28 -15.66 17.30
CA ALA A 154 8.99 -16.05 16.71
C ALA A 154 8.98 -17.51 16.17
N GLU A 155 9.66 -18.45 16.85
CA GLU A 155 9.78 -19.83 16.37
C GLU A 155 8.48 -20.66 16.46
N SER A 156 7.39 -20.18 17.06
CA SER A 156 6.26 -21.08 17.34
C SER A 156 4.88 -20.43 17.44
N ALA A 157 4.39 -19.78 16.37
CA ALA A 157 2.94 -19.54 16.30
C ALA A 157 2.32 -19.55 14.89
N HIS A 158 2.91 -18.94 13.86
CA HIS A 158 2.20 -18.76 12.59
C HIS A 158 3.12 -18.90 11.34
N PRO A 159 3.05 -20.01 10.57
CA PRO A 159 3.93 -20.27 9.42
C PRO A 159 3.50 -19.52 8.14
N ARG A 160 2.98 -18.29 8.25
CA ARG A 160 2.44 -17.55 7.10
C ARG A 160 3.37 -16.40 6.70
N GLY A 161 4.16 -16.61 5.64
CA GLY A 161 4.91 -15.55 4.95
C GLY A 161 6.40 -15.86 4.73
N LEU A 162 6.92 -15.47 3.57
CA LEU A 162 8.34 -15.61 3.20
C LEU A 162 9.26 -14.60 3.92
N GLY A 163 8.73 -13.72 4.77
CA GLY A 163 9.50 -12.63 5.37
C GLY A 163 9.94 -11.57 4.36
N LEU A 164 9.23 -11.47 3.22
CA LEU A 164 9.55 -10.53 2.14
C LEU A 164 8.63 -9.30 2.13
N GLY A 165 7.49 -9.32 2.82
CA GLY A 165 6.47 -8.26 2.70
C GLY A 165 7.01 -6.85 2.97
N LEU A 166 7.73 -6.66 4.08
CA LEU A 166 8.33 -5.35 4.40
C LEU A 166 9.47 -4.97 3.46
N PHE A 167 10.26 -5.93 2.99
CA PHE A 167 11.26 -5.68 1.94
C PHE A 167 10.59 -5.13 0.67
N ILE A 168 9.49 -5.74 0.23
CA ILE A 168 8.72 -5.28 -0.93
C ILE A 168 8.12 -3.89 -0.70
N VAL A 169 7.61 -3.57 0.49
CA VAL A 169 7.15 -2.22 0.83
C VAL A 169 8.27 -1.19 0.61
N ARG A 170 9.49 -1.48 1.10
CA ARG A 170 10.64 -0.59 0.91
C ARG A 170 11.01 -0.42 -0.57
N GLU A 171 11.02 -1.51 -1.33
CA GLU A 171 11.37 -1.46 -2.75
C GLU A 171 10.29 -0.77 -3.60
N ILE A 172 9.02 -0.92 -3.26
CA ILE A 172 7.93 -0.14 -3.87
C ILE A 172 8.07 1.35 -3.56
N ALA A 173 8.34 1.70 -2.29
CA ALA A 173 8.56 3.09 -1.91
C ALA A 173 9.73 3.70 -2.71
N ARG A 174 10.86 2.99 -2.78
CA ARG A 174 12.04 3.39 -3.58
C ARG A 174 11.72 3.54 -5.07
N ALA A 175 10.94 2.64 -5.65
CA ALA A 175 10.53 2.71 -7.06
C ALA A 175 9.70 3.97 -7.38
N HIS A 176 9.04 4.56 -6.37
CA HIS A 176 8.32 5.83 -6.48
C HIS A 176 9.15 7.04 -6.02
N GLY A 177 10.46 6.87 -5.75
CA GLY A 177 11.31 7.94 -5.20
C GLY A 177 11.02 8.29 -3.74
N GLY A 178 10.27 7.44 -3.04
CA GLY A 178 9.79 7.63 -1.69
C GLY A 178 10.61 6.92 -0.61
N SER A 179 10.05 6.91 0.60
CA SER A 179 10.67 6.31 1.79
C SER A 179 9.67 5.55 2.65
N VAL A 180 10.19 4.70 3.53
CA VAL A 180 9.40 4.02 4.57
C VAL A 180 10.10 4.15 5.91
N GLU A 181 9.34 4.47 6.94
CA GLU A 181 9.76 4.55 8.33
C GLU A 181 8.90 3.65 9.21
N VAL A 182 9.45 3.26 10.35
CA VAL A 182 8.74 2.48 11.36
C VAL A 182 8.96 3.09 12.74
N ARG A 183 7.87 3.28 13.46
CA ARG A 183 7.87 3.67 14.87
C ARG A 183 7.16 2.58 15.66
N SER A 184 7.75 2.16 16.76
CA SER A 184 7.17 1.12 17.61
C SER A 184 7.45 1.41 19.07
N ASP A 185 6.41 1.47 19.88
CA ASP A 185 6.44 1.78 21.30
C ASP A 185 5.28 1.06 22.03
N ALA A 186 5.00 1.45 23.27
CA ALA A 186 3.94 0.83 24.09
C ALA A 186 2.53 0.99 23.50
N GLN A 187 2.30 1.95 22.59
CA GLN A 187 1.02 2.17 21.91
C GLN A 187 0.87 1.30 20.66
N GLY A 188 1.93 0.63 20.21
CA GLY A 188 1.90 -0.27 19.07
C GLY A 188 2.98 0.05 18.04
N THR A 189 2.74 -0.36 16.79
CA THR A 189 3.66 -0.17 15.67
C THR A 189 2.96 0.61 14.56
N THR A 190 3.66 1.61 14.02
CA THR A 190 3.22 2.40 12.88
C THR A 190 4.28 2.34 11.79
N PHE A 191 3.88 1.85 10.62
CA PHE A 191 4.65 2.00 9.39
C PHE A 191 4.14 3.22 8.64
N ALA A 192 5.05 4.12 8.25
CA ALA A 192 4.73 5.32 7.49
C ALA A 192 5.49 5.29 6.16
N VAL A 193 4.76 5.32 5.05
CA VAL A 193 5.32 5.35 3.69
C VAL A 193 5.00 6.70 3.06
N ASN A 194 6.03 7.36 2.53
CA ASN A 194 5.89 8.59 1.77
C ASN A 194 6.17 8.32 0.30
N LEU A 195 5.23 8.67 -0.58
CA LEU A 195 5.32 8.48 -2.03
C LEU A 195 5.20 9.86 -2.72
N PRO A 196 6.31 10.44 -3.21
CA PRO A 196 6.26 11.66 -4.01
C PRO A 196 5.32 11.52 -5.21
N ASP A 197 4.59 12.59 -5.53
CA ASP A 197 3.74 12.62 -6.71
C ASP A 197 4.62 12.72 -7.96
N ALA A 198 4.45 11.82 -8.93
CA ALA A 198 5.23 11.85 -10.16
C ALA A 198 4.81 12.97 -11.13
N ARG A 199 3.71 13.69 -10.84
CA ARG A 199 3.38 14.92 -11.59
C ARG A 199 4.40 16.00 -11.27
N PRO A 200 4.87 16.77 -12.28
CA PRO A 200 5.65 17.95 -11.99
C PRO A 200 4.84 18.90 -11.08
N PRO A 201 5.46 19.53 -10.08
CA PRO A 201 4.77 20.54 -9.28
C PRO A 201 4.22 21.62 -10.22
N PRO A 202 3.05 22.21 -9.94
CA PRO A 202 2.56 23.32 -10.74
C PRO A 202 3.64 24.41 -10.73
N VAL A 203 4.19 24.71 -11.92
CA VAL A 203 5.13 25.81 -12.11
C VAL A 203 4.48 27.08 -11.59
N SER A 204 4.94 27.53 -10.43
CA SER A 204 4.52 28.80 -9.85
C SER A 204 5.26 29.91 -10.58
N GLY A 205 4.64 30.44 -11.64
CA GLY A 205 5.14 31.61 -12.35
C GLY A 205 4.86 31.59 -13.86
N ASP A 206 3.65 31.98 -14.24
CA ASP A 206 3.46 32.96 -15.32
C ASP A 206 2.07 33.60 -15.18
N VAL A 207 1.90 34.39 -14.12
CA VAL A 207 0.87 35.41 -14.08
C VAL A 207 1.57 36.69 -14.49
N ASP A 208 1.14 37.27 -15.60
CA ASP A 208 1.45 38.61 -16.07
C ASP A 208 2.58 38.77 -17.12
N ARG A 209 2.22 38.53 -18.40
CA ARG A 209 2.55 39.44 -19.51
C ARG A 209 1.80 39.05 -20.79
N GLN A 210 0.60 39.61 -20.98
CA GLN A 210 0.07 40.08 -22.27
C GLN A 210 -1.26 40.82 -22.06
N ARG A 211 -1.19 41.98 -21.39
CA ARG A 211 -2.13 43.09 -21.55
C ARG A 211 -1.33 44.32 -21.97
N GLU A 212 -0.95 44.38 -23.24
CA GLU A 212 -0.52 45.63 -23.88
C GLU A 212 -0.47 45.44 -25.40
N THR A 213 -1.64 45.53 -26.05
CA THR A 213 -1.69 46.14 -27.38
C THR A 213 -2.62 47.34 -27.26
N VAL A 214 -1.98 48.49 -27.31
CA VAL A 214 -2.49 49.83 -27.13
C VAL A 214 -3.70 50.09 -28.03
N ALA A 215 -4.79 50.53 -27.39
CA ALA A 215 -5.84 51.30 -28.02
C ALA A 215 -5.25 52.67 -28.41
N THR A 216 -4.92 52.86 -29.68
CA THR A 216 -4.67 54.20 -30.21
C THR A 216 -6.00 54.75 -30.71
N GLY A 217 -6.54 55.70 -29.95
CA GLY A 217 -7.78 56.41 -30.28
C GLY A 217 -7.67 57.30 -31.52
N LEU A 218 -8.84 57.55 -32.12
CA LEU A 218 -9.15 58.60 -33.10
C LEU A 218 -8.79 60.01 -32.57
N PRO A 219 -8.80 61.04 -33.45
CA PRO A 219 -10.02 61.86 -33.53
C PRO A 219 -10.48 62.18 -34.96
N ALA A 220 -11.77 62.52 -35.04
CA ALA A 220 -12.49 62.98 -36.23
C ALA A 220 -12.09 64.41 -36.64
N VAL A 221 -12.10 64.67 -37.96
CA VAL A 221 -12.74 65.83 -38.64
C VAL A 221 -13.17 65.35 -40.03
#